data_AF-A0A523Y1P3-F1
#
_entry.id   AF-A0A523Y1P3-F1
#
_cell.length_a   1.000
_cell.length_b   1.000
_cell.length_c   1.000
_cell.angle_alpha   90.00
_cell.angle_beta   90.00
_cell.angle_gamma   90.00
#
_symmetry.space_group_name_H-M   'P 1'
#
loop_
_entity.id
_entity.type
_entity.pdbx_description
1 polymer ?
#
loop_
_entity_poly.entity_id
_entity_poly.type
_entity_poly.pdbx_seq_one_letter_code
_entity_poly.pdbx_strand_id
1 'polypeptide(L)'
;MHGVERRENSTPNPIEVFVPLLNPNEPEARVAALHVTRGQQVAEGDVLCTLETTKSTVDVVAELEGYVLGLRASVGDMLRAGERLCWLAADAGWQPPETESLEDFPRDDLIPEKLRITRPALAQARQAGLDLSSLPIGPLVTQETVRQVMAMGRELAYELPEGPFDPQALVIYGGGGHGKSLIDLVRALGDFDLVGIIDDGLVAGTVVMNLPVLGGSEVLATLAERGLRLAANAVGGVGDITSRIRVFERILASGFTCPILVHPRATVEPSARLADGVQVFPNAYVGSEARVSFGAIVNTSAVVSHDCRLDAYVNVAPGALLAGGVTVGEGTLIGMGVTINLDVTVGARARVGNSAVIKQDVPQGAIVRAGAVWPL
;
A
#
# COMPACT_ATOMS: atom_id res chain seq x y z
N MET A 1 15.94 39.63 53.48
CA MET A 1 15.73 38.25 53.00
C MET A 1 15.00 38.31 51.67
N HIS A 2 15.70 38.37 50.54
CA HIS A 2 15.13 38.04 49.23
C HIS A 2 16.14 37.09 48.57
N GLY A 3 15.80 35.80 48.62
CA GLY A 3 16.58 34.74 48.01
C GLY A 3 16.40 34.82 46.50
N VAL A 4 17.52 34.95 45.80
CA VAL A 4 17.63 34.76 44.36
C VAL A 4 17.69 33.24 44.15
N GLU A 5 16.61 32.64 43.70
CA GLU A 5 16.62 31.25 43.22
C GLU A 5 17.43 31.19 41.94
N ARG A 6 18.58 30.51 42.04
CA ARG A 6 19.42 30.15 40.90
C ARG A 6 18.63 29.16 40.05
N ARG A 7 18.43 29.51 38.78
CA ARG A 7 18.00 28.57 37.74
C ARG A 7 19.06 27.46 37.68
N GLU A 8 18.65 26.24 38.03
CA GLU A 8 19.47 25.05 37.82
C GLU A 8 19.72 24.90 36.31
N ASN A 9 21.01 24.85 35.96
CA ASN A 9 21.50 24.50 34.64
C ASN A 9 20.91 23.14 34.25
N SER A 10 20.07 23.12 33.22
CA SER A 10 19.68 21.88 32.56
C SER A 10 20.91 21.24 31.95
N THR A 11 21.40 20.14 32.53
CA THR A 11 22.31 19.22 31.83
C THR A 11 21.65 18.81 30.52
N PRO A 12 22.36 18.84 29.37
CA PRO A 12 21.77 18.38 28.12
C PRO A 12 21.37 16.92 28.30
N ASN A 13 20.10 16.63 28.01
CA ASN A 13 19.62 15.26 27.98
C ASN A 13 20.48 14.48 26.96
N PRO A 14 20.84 13.21 27.24
CA PRO A 14 21.56 12.37 26.30
C PRO A 14 20.91 12.38 24.92
N ILE A 15 21.71 12.43 23.86
CA ILE A 15 21.23 12.53 22.48
C ILE A 15 21.42 11.19 21.77
N GLU A 16 20.38 10.75 21.07
CA GLU A 16 20.43 9.55 20.24
C GLU A 16 21.07 9.88 18.88
N VAL A 17 22.07 9.10 18.50
CA VAL A 17 22.64 9.16 17.14
C VAL A 17 22.02 8.04 16.32
N PHE A 18 21.41 8.39 15.19
CA PHE A 18 20.72 7.46 14.31
C PHE A 18 21.47 7.24 12.99
N VAL A 19 21.24 6.10 12.37
CA VAL A 19 21.69 5.79 11.01
C VAL A 19 20.88 6.64 10.02
N PRO A 20 21.53 7.53 9.23
CA PRO A 20 20.83 8.38 8.26
C PRO A 20 20.32 7.57 7.06
N LEU A 21 19.28 8.08 6.39
CA LEU A 21 18.82 7.52 5.13
C LEU A 21 19.73 8.03 3.99
N LEU A 22 20.59 7.15 3.49
CA LEU A 22 21.57 7.50 2.43
C LEU A 22 20.95 7.48 1.03
N ASN A 23 20.04 6.54 0.78
CA ASN A 23 19.40 6.37 -0.52
C ASN A 23 17.93 5.97 -0.32
N PRO A 24 16.96 6.73 -0.87
CA PRO A 24 15.53 6.45 -0.70
C PRO A 24 15.08 5.06 -1.18
N ASN A 25 15.86 4.40 -2.05
CA ASN A 25 15.57 3.06 -2.57
C ASN A 25 16.40 1.95 -1.89
N GLU A 26 17.34 2.29 -1.02
CA GLU A 26 18.21 1.37 -0.28
C GLU A 26 18.21 1.79 1.20
N PRO A 27 17.27 1.27 2.01
CA PRO A 27 17.10 1.68 3.41
C PRO A 27 18.16 1.06 4.35
N GLU A 28 19.09 0.27 3.81
CA GLU A 28 20.15 -0.40 4.57
C GLU A 28 21.51 0.08 4.08
N ALA A 29 22.44 0.26 5.01
CA ALA A 29 23.82 0.68 4.73
C ALA A 29 24.80 -0.19 5.51
N ARG A 30 25.93 -0.51 4.89
CA ARG A 30 27.01 -1.27 5.51
C ARG A 30 27.93 -0.34 6.30
N VAL A 31 28.36 -0.74 7.50
CA VAL A 31 29.40 -0.04 8.25
C VAL A 31 30.76 -0.31 7.59
N ALA A 32 31.26 0.64 6.80
CA ALA A 32 32.55 0.53 6.14
C ALA A 32 33.72 0.76 7.11
N ALA A 33 33.55 1.68 8.06
CA ALA A 33 34.53 1.94 9.12
C ALA A 33 33.85 2.45 10.39
N LEU A 34 34.42 2.11 11.54
CA LEU A 34 34.02 2.65 12.84
C LEU A 34 35.21 3.41 13.41
N HIS A 35 35.02 4.71 13.66
CA HIS A 35 36.10 5.62 14.05
C HIS A 35 36.13 5.93 15.55
N VAL A 36 35.13 5.43 16.29
CA VAL A 36 35.00 5.60 17.74
C VAL A 36 34.83 4.27 18.47
N THR A 37 35.17 4.27 19.74
CA THR A 37 34.97 3.14 20.65
C THR A 37 33.94 3.48 21.73
N ARG A 38 33.33 2.45 22.31
CA ARG A 38 32.38 2.63 23.42
C ARG A 38 33.09 3.27 24.61
N GLY A 39 32.50 4.34 25.14
CA GLY A 39 33.01 5.16 26.24
C GLY A 39 33.95 6.28 25.82
N GLN A 40 34.27 6.42 24.52
CA GLN A 40 35.14 7.48 24.02
C GLN A 40 34.46 8.84 24.06
N GLN A 41 35.19 9.87 24.48
CA GLN A 41 34.74 11.26 24.37
C GLN A 41 34.97 11.78 22.95
N VAL A 42 33.97 12.46 22.39
CA VAL A 42 33.99 13.07 21.06
C VAL A 42 33.61 14.55 21.17
N ALA A 43 34.14 15.37 20.27
CA ALA A 43 33.72 16.75 20.05
C ALA A 43 32.64 16.84 18.96
N GLU A 44 31.89 17.93 18.93
CA GLU A 44 30.98 18.24 17.82
C GLU A 44 31.75 18.24 16.49
N GLY A 45 31.24 17.51 15.51
CA GLY A 45 31.85 17.33 14.19
C GLY A 45 32.78 16.13 14.03
N ASP A 46 33.14 15.44 15.12
CA ASP A 46 33.96 14.23 15.03
C ASP A 46 33.23 13.10 14.29
N VAL A 47 33.92 12.38 13.42
CA VAL A 47 33.34 11.25 12.69
C VAL A 47 33.19 10.04 13.62
N LEU A 48 31.98 9.50 13.69
CA LEU A 48 31.64 8.31 14.49
C LEU A 48 31.82 7.03 13.67
N CYS A 49 31.24 6.98 12.47
CA CYS A 49 31.37 5.86 11.55
C CYS A 49 31.20 6.29 10.10
N THR A 50 31.70 5.47 9.18
CA THR A 50 31.50 5.62 7.74
C THR A 50 30.56 4.54 7.26
N LEU A 51 29.47 4.94 6.61
CA LEU A 51 28.44 4.07 6.09
C LEU A 51 28.51 4.02 4.57
N GLU A 52 28.36 2.83 3.99
CA GLU A 52 28.45 2.56 2.56
C GLU A 52 27.17 1.88 2.05
N THR A 53 26.65 2.40 0.95
CA THR A 53 25.60 1.77 0.14
C THR A 53 26.17 1.42 -1.24
N THR A 54 25.36 0.84 -2.13
CA THR A 54 25.84 0.50 -3.48
C THR A 54 26.16 1.74 -4.35
N LYS A 55 25.74 2.94 -3.91
CA LYS A 55 25.84 4.18 -4.71
C LYS A 55 26.62 5.31 -4.04
N SER A 56 26.78 5.27 -2.73
CA SER A 56 27.41 6.36 -1.98
C SER A 56 27.95 5.91 -0.64
N THR A 57 28.96 6.64 -0.16
CA THR A 57 29.54 6.53 1.17
C THR A 57 29.31 7.85 1.91
N VAL A 58 28.90 7.78 3.18
CA VAL A 58 28.61 8.95 4.02
C VAL A 58 29.16 8.73 5.43
N ASP A 59 29.75 9.78 5.97
CA ASP A 59 30.23 9.82 7.35
C ASP A 59 29.11 10.29 8.29
N VAL A 60 28.90 9.54 9.37
CA VAL A 60 28.06 9.95 10.49
C VAL A 60 28.93 10.70 11.48
N VAL A 61 28.61 11.96 11.74
CA VAL A 61 29.36 12.83 12.66
C VAL A 61 28.62 13.03 13.97
N ALA A 62 29.35 13.33 15.05
CA ALA A 62 28.80 13.72 16.32
C ALA A 62 28.16 15.11 16.22
N GLU A 63 26.86 15.22 16.48
CA GLU A 63 26.15 16.52 16.42
C GLU A 63 26.41 17.41 17.63
N LEU A 64 26.93 16.87 18.73
CA LEU A 64 27.35 17.59 19.93
C LEU A 64 28.53 16.87 20.60
N GLU A 65 29.24 17.58 21.48
CA GLU A 65 30.24 16.96 22.35
C GLU A 65 29.62 15.99 23.36
N GLY A 66 30.31 14.89 23.66
CA GLY A 66 29.86 13.92 24.65
C GLY A 66 30.61 12.59 24.62
N TYR A 67 30.20 11.67 25.48
CA TYR A 67 30.72 10.30 25.53
C TYR A 67 29.85 9.37 24.68
N VAL A 68 30.49 8.57 23.82
CA VAL A 68 29.85 7.57 22.95
C VAL A 68 29.44 6.36 23.78
N LEU A 69 28.16 6.21 24.06
CA LEU A 69 27.63 5.18 24.95
C LEU A 69 26.61 4.32 24.21
N GLY A 70 26.52 3.03 24.55
CA GLY A 70 25.55 2.12 23.90
C GLY A 70 25.82 1.82 22.42
N LEU A 71 27.04 2.05 21.91
CA LEU A 71 27.46 1.67 20.57
C LEU A 71 27.42 0.14 20.40
N ARG A 72 26.62 -0.35 19.44
CA ARG A 72 26.42 -1.80 19.19
C ARG A 72 26.89 -2.27 17.80
N ALA A 73 27.26 -1.35 16.91
CA ALA A 73 27.68 -1.67 15.54
C ALA A 73 29.16 -2.06 15.45
N SER A 74 29.46 -2.99 14.56
CA SER A 74 30.81 -3.42 14.17
C SER A 74 31.06 -3.14 12.68
N VAL A 75 32.33 -3.03 12.28
CA VAL A 75 32.71 -2.91 10.87
C VAL A 75 32.22 -4.15 10.09
N GLY A 76 31.49 -3.92 9.01
CA GLY A 76 30.87 -4.96 8.18
C GLY A 76 29.37 -5.17 8.43
N ASP A 77 28.81 -4.65 9.52
CA ASP A 77 27.38 -4.79 9.84
C ASP A 77 26.48 -4.05 8.83
N MET A 78 25.29 -4.59 8.59
CA MET A 78 24.24 -3.93 7.81
C MET A 78 23.28 -3.25 8.79
N LEU A 79 23.24 -1.91 8.77
CA LEU A 79 22.36 -1.12 9.62
C LEU A 79 21.22 -0.52 8.81
N ARG A 80 20.04 -0.42 9.41
CA ARG A 80 18.86 0.15 8.75
C ARG A 80 18.73 1.65 9.07
N ALA A 81 18.35 2.45 8.08
CA ALA A 81 18.08 3.87 8.29
C ALA A 81 17.03 4.08 9.41
N GLY A 82 17.34 4.93 10.38
CA GLY A 82 16.56 5.16 11.59
C GLY A 82 16.88 4.23 12.77
N GLU A 83 17.74 3.22 12.58
CA GLU A 83 18.31 2.45 13.69
C GLU A 83 19.24 3.33 14.53
N ARG A 84 19.29 3.11 15.84
CA ARG A 84 20.13 3.88 16.76
C ARG A 84 21.54 3.30 16.78
N LEU A 85 22.51 4.11 16.39
CA LEU A 85 23.92 3.75 16.38
C LEU A 85 24.51 3.77 17.79
N CYS A 86 24.31 4.88 18.51
CA CYS A 86 24.81 5.09 19.87
C CYS A 86 24.07 6.25 20.55
N TRP A 87 24.48 6.58 21.77
CA TRP A 87 24.13 7.78 22.51
C TRP A 87 25.36 8.66 22.69
N LEU A 88 25.14 9.97 22.71
CA LEU A 88 26.09 10.96 23.19
C LEU A 88 25.56 11.55 24.49
N ALA A 89 26.30 11.39 25.59
CA ALA A 89 25.93 11.95 26.89
C ALA A 89 27.07 12.79 27.47
N ALA A 90 26.73 13.84 28.22
CA ALA A 90 27.72 14.67 28.90
C ALA A 90 28.43 13.91 30.05
N ASP A 91 27.79 12.88 30.60
CA ASP A 91 28.32 12.05 31.69
C ASP A 91 28.72 10.67 31.18
N ALA A 92 30.01 10.30 31.33
CA ALA A 92 30.55 8.99 30.98
C ALA A 92 29.95 7.84 31.81
N GLY A 93 29.44 8.15 33.01
CA GLY A 93 28.76 7.21 33.89
C GLY A 93 27.29 7.01 33.52
N TRP A 94 26.75 7.80 32.59
CA TRP A 94 25.39 7.63 32.11
C TRP A 94 25.26 6.29 31.41
N GLN A 95 24.37 5.44 31.91
CA GLN A 95 24.07 4.18 31.25
C GLN A 95 22.91 4.40 30.31
N PRO A 96 23.02 3.99 29.03
CA PRO A 96 21.86 3.86 28.17
C PRO A 96 20.78 3.10 28.92
N PRO A 97 19.50 3.54 28.87
CA PRO A 97 18.42 2.75 29.44
C PRO A 97 18.58 1.32 28.94
N GLU A 98 18.56 0.34 29.85
CA GLU A 98 18.56 -1.07 29.49
C GLU A 98 17.34 -1.31 28.59
N THR A 99 17.54 -1.17 27.28
CA THR A 99 16.58 -1.65 26.31
C THR A 99 16.94 -3.12 26.18
N GLU A 100 16.15 -3.92 26.91
CA GLU A 100 15.55 -5.16 26.47
C GLU A 100 16.23 -5.72 25.21
N SER A 101 16.77 -6.94 25.35
CA SER A 101 16.67 -7.91 24.26
C SER A 101 15.34 -7.71 23.53
N LEU A 102 15.27 -7.97 22.23
CA LEU A 102 14.02 -7.96 21.47
C LEU A 102 12.97 -8.98 21.98
N GLU A 103 13.07 -9.43 23.24
CA GLU A 103 12.36 -10.53 23.86
C GLU A 103 11.65 -10.18 25.18
N ASP A 104 11.86 -9.00 25.80
CA ASP A 104 11.23 -8.68 27.11
C ASP A 104 10.55 -7.31 27.19
N PHE A 105 10.00 -6.79 26.08
CA PHE A 105 8.88 -5.84 26.21
C PHE A 105 7.72 -6.59 26.88
N PRO A 106 7.03 -5.99 27.87
CA PRO A 106 5.71 -6.45 28.24
C PRO A 106 4.89 -6.54 26.96
N ARG A 107 4.55 -7.76 26.54
CA ARG A 107 3.50 -7.97 25.55
C ARG A 107 2.24 -7.33 26.12
N ASP A 108 1.57 -6.58 25.24
CA ASP A 108 0.29 -5.86 25.41
C ASP A 108 0.48 -4.33 25.58
N ASP A 109 0.14 -3.44 24.64
CA ASP A 109 -0.88 -3.53 23.59
C ASP A 109 -0.46 -2.89 22.25
N LEU A 110 -0.23 -3.77 21.27
CA LEU A 110 -0.61 -3.70 19.85
C LEU A 110 -0.47 -2.34 19.14
N ILE A 111 0.77 -1.92 18.82
CA ILE A 111 0.96 -1.18 17.56
C ILE A 111 0.96 -2.24 16.45
N PRO A 112 -0.03 -2.26 15.54
CA PRO A 112 -0.08 -3.28 14.49
C PRO A 112 1.21 -3.29 13.67
N GLU A 113 1.74 -4.47 13.33
CA GLU A 113 3.05 -4.64 12.64
C GLU A 113 3.22 -3.79 11.38
N LYS A 114 2.12 -3.43 10.72
CA LYS A 114 2.12 -2.70 9.44
C LYS A 114 1.74 -1.21 9.61
N LEU A 115 1.47 -0.77 10.83
CA LEU A 115 1.12 0.61 11.13
C LEU A 115 2.40 1.47 11.19
N ARG A 116 2.56 2.34 10.21
CA ARG A 116 3.67 3.30 10.17
C ARG A 116 3.20 4.61 10.76
N ILE A 117 3.56 4.93 12.00
CA ILE A 117 3.08 6.12 12.73
C ILE A 117 4.24 6.97 13.24
N THR A 118 4.12 8.30 13.16
CA THR A 118 5.15 9.20 13.72
C THR A 118 5.06 9.26 15.26
N ARG A 119 6.18 9.48 15.95
CA ARG A 119 6.21 9.60 17.42
C ARG A 119 5.21 10.67 17.94
N PRO A 120 5.09 11.87 17.34
CA PRO A 120 4.13 12.87 17.78
C PRO A 120 2.66 12.46 17.54
N ALA A 121 2.39 11.66 16.49
CA ALA A 121 1.06 11.12 16.21
C ALA A 121 0.67 10.02 17.20
N LEU A 122 1.61 9.11 17.51
CA LEU A 122 1.41 8.06 18.50
C LEU A 122 1.11 8.61 19.90
N ALA A 123 1.83 9.66 20.31
CA ALA A 123 1.59 10.35 21.57
C ALA A 123 0.18 10.98 21.61
N GLN A 124 -0.23 11.63 20.52
CA GLN A 124 -1.56 12.23 20.39
C GLN A 124 -2.68 11.17 20.39
N ALA A 125 -2.48 10.03 19.71
CA ALA A 125 -3.44 8.93 19.68
C ALA A 125 -3.64 8.33 21.07
N ARG A 126 -2.54 8.10 21.81
CA ARG A 126 -2.60 7.61 23.19
C ARG A 126 -3.23 8.61 24.15
N GLN A 127 -2.93 9.90 24.02
CA GLN A 127 -3.52 10.94 24.86
C GLN A 127 -5.05 11.03 24.69
N ALA A 128 -5.55 10.70 23.51
CA ALA A 128 -6.98 10.66 23.22
C ALA A 128 -7.64 9.29 23.45
N GLY A 129 -6.88 8.28 23.90
CA GLY A 129 -7.39 6.93 24.09
C GLY A 129 -7.80 6.22 22.80
N LEU A 130 -7.19 6.57 21.67
CA LEU A 130 -7.51 6.03 20.36
C LEU A 130 -6.89 4.63 20.19
N ASP A 131 -7.69 3.66 19.76
CA ASP A 131 -7.20 2.32 19.41
C ASP A 131 -6.26 2.40 18.20
N LEU A 132 -5.00 2.01 18.40
CA LEU A 132 -3.98 2.08 17.36
C LEU A 132 -4.24 1.11 16.21
N SER A 133 -5.02 0.05 16.43
CA SER A 133 -5.42 -0.87 15.37
C SER A 133 -6.37 -0.24 14.33
N SER A 134 -7.04 0.86 14.70
CA SER A 134 -7.95 1.60 13.84
C SER A 134 -7.26 2.62 12.90
N LEU A 135 -5.95 2.77 12.99
CA LEU A 135 -5.18 3.74 12.20
C LEU A 135 -4.76 3.15 10.84
N PRO A 136 -4.69 3.96 9.76
CA PRO A 136 -4.46 3.45 8.42
C PRO A 136 -3.09 2.78 8.27
N ILE A 137 -3.10 1.57 7.73
CA ILE A 137 -1.95 0.69 7.62
C ILE A 137 -1.25 0.90 6.26
N GLY A 138 0.07 1.14 6.27
CA GLY A 138 0.86 1.35 5.04
C GLY A 138 1.40 2.78 4.82
N PRO A 139 0.55 3.83 4.72
CA PRO A 139 1.02 5.21 4.68
C PRO A 139 1.51 5.66 6.07
N LEU A 140 2.31 6.73 6.11
CA LEU A 140 2.79 7.29 7.38
C LEU A 140 1.66 8.06 8.08
N VAL A 141 1.21 7.57 9.23
CA VAL A 141 0.24 8.20 10.12
C VAL A 141 0.90 9.37 10.83
N THR A 142 0.37 10.57 10.59
CA THR A 142 0.85 11.84 11.16
C THR A 142 -0.12 12.37 12.22
N GLN A 143 0.25 13.45 12.92
CA GLN A 143 -0.64 14.11 13.88
C GLN A 143 -1.94 14.60 13.24
N GLU A 144 -1.88 14.98 11.97
CA GLU A 144 -3.07 15.35 11.20
C GLU A 144 -3.95 14.12 10.94
N THR A 145 -3.35 12.98 10.58
CA THR A 145 -4.07 11.69 10.45
C THR A 145 -4.75 11.29 11.76
N VAL A 146 -4.08 11.45 12.90
CA VAL A 146 -4.66 11.15 14.22
C VAL A 146 -5.77 12.15 14.57
N ARG A 147 -5.60 13.44 14.27
CA ARG A 147 -6.66 14.44 14.45
C ARG A 147 -7.90 14.14 13.62
N GLN A 148 -7.72 13.65 12.40
CA GLN A 148 -8.80 13.20 11.53
C GLN A 148 -9.49 11.94 12.08
N VAL A 149 -8.74 10.93 12.53
CA VAL A 149 -9.32 9.69 13.10
C VAL A 149 -10.02 9.94 14.44
N MET A 150 -9.51 10.85 15.27
CA MET A 150 -10.21 11.29 16.48
C MET A 150 -11.52 12.04 16.19
N ALA A 151 -11.61 12.69 15.02
CA ALA A 151 -12.88 13.26 14.54
C ALA A 151 -13.84 12.19 14.00
N MET A 152 -13.35 10.99 13.64
CA MET A 152 -14.14 9.83 13.18
C MET A 152 -14.68 8.95 14.31
N GLY A 153 -14.21 9.09 15.56
CA GLY A 153 -14.55 8.23 16.69
C GLY A 153 -15.94 8.41 17.30
N ARG A 154 -16.88 9.02 16.57
CA ARG A 154 -18.28 9.19 17.02
C ARG A 154 -19.20 8.94 15.83
N GLU A 155 -19.88 7.79 15.89
CA GLU A 155 -20.88 7.35 14.91
C GLU A 155 -20.33 7.12 13.49
N LEU A 156 -21.06 6.38 12.66
CA LEU A 156 -20.82 6.46 11.22
C LEU A 156 -20.81 7.95 10.87
N ALA A 157 -19.71 8.48 10.32
CA ALA A 157 -19.64 9.88 9.88
C ALA A 157 -20.68 10.23 8.78
N TYR A 158 -21.47 9.24 8.38
CA TYR A 158 -22.55 9.28 7.43
C TYR A 158 -23.70 8.41 7.96
N GLU A 159 -24.86 9.00 8.22
CA GLU A 159 -26.08 8.23 8.49
C GLU A 159 -26.39 7.38 7.26
N LEU A 160 -26.31 6.06 7.40
CA LEU A 160 -26.77 5.18 6.35
C LEU A 160 -28.28 5.36 6.17
N PRO A 161 -28.83 5.25 4.94
CA PRO A 161 -30.26 5.42 4.71
C PRO A 161 -31.08 4.53 5.64
N GLU A 162 -32.13 5.09 6.26
CA GLU A 162 -33.10 4.31 7.03
C GLU A 162 -33.84 3.32 6.11
N GLY A 163 -34.07 2.09 6.60
CA GLY A 163 -34.73 1.04 5.82
C GLY A 163 -33.78 0.08 5.08
N PRO A 164 -34.33 -0.88 4.31
CA PRO A 164 -33.54 -1.84 3.55
C PRO A 164 -32.85 -1.18 2.35
N PHE A 165 -31.67 -1.66 1.98
CA PHE A 165 -31.00 -1.21 0.77
C PHE A 165 -31.76 -1.64 -0.49
N ASP A 166 -31.72 -0.79 -1.52
CA ASP A 166 -32.17 -1.17 -2.86
C ASP A 166 -31.36 -2.37 -3.38
N PRO A 167 -31.96 -3.35 -4.09
CA PRO A 167 -31.21 -4.45 -4.71
C PRO A 167 -30.05 -4.01 -5.61
N GLN A 168 -30.11 -2.80 -6.18
CA GLN A 168 -29.07 -2.18 -7.00
C GLN A 168 -28.06 -1.33 -6.20
N ALA A 169 -28.22 -1.24 -4.88
CA ALA A 169 -27.27 -0.55 -4.04
C ALA A 169 -25.90 -1.25 -4.06
N LEU A 170 -24.85 -0.48 -4.37
CA LEU A 170 -23.49 -0.94 -4.60
C LEU A 170 -22.52 -0.15 -3.73
N VAL A 171 -21.61 -0.84 -3.03
CA VAL A 171 -20.47 -0.21 -2.36
C VAL A 171 -19.19 -0.41 -3.18
N ILE A 172 -18.31 0.58 -3.20
CA ILE A 172 -17.00 0.49 -3.86
C ILE A 172 -15.93 0.21 -2.80
N TYR A 173 -15.16 -0.87 -2.94
CA TYR A 173 -14.01 -1.12 -2.07
C TYR A 173 -12.73 -0.60 -2.74
N GLY A 174 -12.28 0.58 -2.33
CA GLY A 174 -11.05 1.25 -2.75
C GLY A 174 -11.32 2.65 -3.29
N GLY A 175 -10.85 3.68 -2.60
CA GLY A 175 -11.00 5.11 -2.95
C GLY A 175 -9.81 5.71 -3.73
N GLY A 176 -8.87 4.86 -4.18
CA GLY A 176 -7.68 5.28 -4.93
C GLY A 176 -7.95 5.68 -6.39
N GLY A 177 -6.89 5.81 -7.20
CA GLY A 177 -6.98 6.23 -8.61
C GLY A 177 -7.83 5.30 -9.49
N HIS A 178 -7.69 3.97 -9.32
CA HIS A 178 -8.55 3.00 -10.01
C HIS A 178 -10.01 3.10 -9.54
N GLY A 179 -10.22 3.32 -8.24
CA GLY A 179 -11.56 3.52 -7.67
C GLY A 179 -12.29 4.71 -8.25
N LYS A 180 -11.60 5.83 -8.48
CA LYS A 180 -12.18 6.98 -9.19
C LYS A 180 -12.69 6.61 -10.58
N SER A 181 -11.89 5.84 -11.33
CA SER A 181 -12.28 5.38 -12.67
C SER A 181 -13.46 4.41 -12.61
N LEU A 182 -13.53 3.55 -11.58
CA LEU A 182 -14.63 2.61 -11.40
C LEU A 182 -15.93 3.32 -10.99
N ILE A 183 -15.85 4.38 -10.18
CA ILE A 183 -16.99 5.24 -9.83
C ILE A 183 -17.57 5.88 -11.09
N ASP A 184 -16.73 6.44 -11.97
CA ASP A 184 -17.20 6.98 -13.25
C ASP A 184 -17.86 5.91 -14.12
N LEU A 185 -17.32 4.68 -14.14
CA LEU A 185 -17.91 3.56 -14.87
C LEU A 185 -19.31 3.23 -14.36
N VAL A 186 -19.45 3.05 -13.04
CA VAL A 186 -20.74 2.71 -12.42
C VAL A 186 -21.77 3.82 -12.64
N ARG A 187 -21.35 5.08 -12.54
CA ARG A 187 -22.23 6.22 -12.85
C ARG A 187 -22.68 6.25 -14.31
N ALA A 188 -21.80 5.88 -15.24
CA ALA A 188 -22.14 5.84 -16.65
C ALA A 188 -23.14 4.71 -16.97
N LEU A 189 -23.10 3.60 -16.24
CA LEU A 189 -24.10 2.54 -16.34
C LEU A 189 -25.49 3.08 -15.95
N GLY A 190 -25.58 3.80 -14.83
CA GLY A 190 -26.85 4.36 -14.33
C GLY A 190 -27.77 3.33 -13.67
N ASP A 191 -27.36 2.06 -13.61
CA ASP A 191 -28.15 0.95 -13.06
C ASP A 191 -27.85 0.64 -11.58
N PHE A 192 -26.98 1.41 -10.92
CA PHE A 192 -26.55 1.15 -9.55
C PHE A 192 -26.57 2.40 -8.67
N ASP A 193 -27.04 2.22 -7.45
CA ASP A 193 -27.02 3.25 -6.42
C ASP A 193 -25.75 3.14 -5.58
N LEU A 194 -24.80 4.04 -5.84
CA LEU A 194 -23.53 4.06 -5.11
C LEU A 194 -23.74 4.53 -3.66
N VAL A 195 -23.63 3.59 -2.71
CA VAL A 195 -23.83 3.84 -1.28
C VAL A 195 -22.66 4.62 -0.66
N GLY A 196 -21.44 4.31 -1.09
CA GLY A 196 -20.22 4.88 -0.54
C GLY A 196 -18.99 4.06 -0.88
N ILE A 197 -17.90 4.36 -0.17
CA ILE A 197 -16.59 3.75 -0.39
C ILE A 197 -16.13 3.06 0.89
N ILE A 198 -15.55 1.87 0.75
CA ILE A 198 -14.81 1.17 1.79
C ILE A 198 -13.33 1.28 1.43
N ASP A 199 -12.49 1.74 2.36
CA ASP A 199 -11.05 1.83 2.13
C ASP A 199 -10.28 1.79 3.47
N ASP A 200 -9.42 0.77 3.64
CA ASP A 200 -8.64 0.58 4.88
C ASP A 200 -7.57 1.67 5.11
N GLY A 201 -7.27 2.48 4.08
CA GLY A 201 -6.27 3.54 4.13
C GLY A 201 -6.85 4.94 4.21
N LEU A 202 -8.17 5.11 4.03
CA LEU A 202 -8.83 6.41 4.09
C LEU A 202 -9.64 6.57 5.38
N VAL A 203 -9.69 7.81 5.83
CA VAL A 203 -10.45 8.27 6.99
C VAL A 203 -11.95 8.23 6.65
N ALA A 204 -12.79 7.58 7.46
CA ALA A 204 -14.25 7.59 7.29
C ALA A 204 -14.79 9.03 7.30
N GLY A 205 -15.83 9.28 6.51
CA GLY A 205 -16.34 10.63 6.25
C GLY A 205 -15.52 11.41 5.21
N THR A 206 -14.32 10.95 4.82
CA THR A 206 -13.60 11.51 3.67
C THR A 206 -14.50 11.39 2.43
N VAL A 207 -14.58 12.46 1.63
CA VAL A 207 -15.36 12.45 0.40
C VAL A 207 -14.44 12.23 -0.80
N VAL A 208 -14.71 11.18 -1.57
CA VAL A 208 -14.04 10.90 -2.84
C VAL A 208 -15.09 10.94 -3.95
N MET A 209 -14.93 11.88 -4.89
CA MET A 209 -15.88 12.06 -6.01
C MET A 209 -17.35 12.17 -5.56
N ASN A 210 -17.62 12.91 -4.48
CA ASN A 210 -18.96 13.07 -3.88
C ASN A 210 -19.54 11.78 -3.27
N LEU A 211 -18.72 10.77 -2.99
CA LEU A 211 -19.11 9.60 -2.20
C LEU A 211 -18.37 9.61 -0.86
N PRO A 212 -19.06 9.34 0.26
CA PRO A 212 -18.41 9.23 1.55
C PRO A 212 -17.64 7.92 1.65
N VAL A 213 -16.48 7.95 2.30
CA VAL A 213 -15.82 6.77 2.82
C VAL A 213 -16.57 6.34 4.08
N LEU A 214 -17.13 5.14 4.07
CA LEU A 214 -17.96 4.59 5.14
C LEU A 214 -17.11 4.00 6.28
N GLY A 215 -15.87 3.62 5.98
CA GLY A 215 -14.93 2.96 6.89
C GLY A 215 -13.96 2.06 6.12
N GLY A 216 -13.22 1.22 6.85
CA GLY A 216 -12.41 0.14 6.30
C GLY A 216 -13.19 -1.18 6.16
N SER A 217 -12.48 -2.28 5.97
CA SER A 217 -13.07 -3.62 5.81
C SER A 217 -14.00 -4.05 6.94
N GLU A 218 -13.82 -3.51 8.14
CA GLU A 218 -14.65 -3.81 9.31
C GLU A 218 -16.13 -3.48 9.10
N VAL A 219 -16.47 -2.52 8.22
CA VAL A 219 -17.87 -2.14 7.99
C VAL A 219 -18.63 -3.10 7.05
N LEU A 220 -17.93 -4.00 6.35
CA LEU A 220 -18.55 -4.92 5.39
C LEU A 220 -19.63 -5.78 6.06
N ALA A 221 -19.32 -6.36 7.22
CA ALA A 221 -20.26 -7.22 7.94
C ALA A 221 -21.55 -6.48 8.31
N THR A 222 -21.42 -5.27 8.87
CA THR A 222 -22.58 -4.43 9.23
C THR A 222 -23.41 -4.04 8.00
N LEU A 223 -22.77 -3.71 6.87
CA LEU A 223 -23.49 -3.40 5.63
C LEU A 223 -24.24 -4.63 5.10
N ALA A 224 -23.64 -5.82 5.17
CA ALA A 224 -24.28 -7.07 4.80
C ALA A 224 -25.47 -7.39 5.72
N GLU A 225 -25.34 -7.22 7.03
CA GLU A 225 -26.44 -7.41 7.99
C GLU A 225 -27.63 -6.48 7.68
N ARG A 226 -27.34 -5.25 7.23
CA ARG A 226 -28.35 -4.28 6.79
C ARG A 226 -28.95 -4.55 5.42
N GLY A 227 -28.56 -5.62 4.74
CA GLY A 227 -29.15 -6.06 3.48
C GLY A 227 -28.40 -5.64 2.22
N LEU A 228 -27.27 -4.93 2.33
CA LEU A 228 -26.44 -4.63 1.16
C LEU A 228 -25.80 -5.92 0.64
N ARG A 229 -25.82 -6.15 -0.68
CA ARG A 229 -25.34 -7.40 -1.28
C ARG A 229 -24.37 -7.22 -2.43
N LEU A 230 -24.25 -6.02 -2.99
CA LEU A 230 -23.36 -5.76 -4.11
C LEU A 230 -22.15 -4.95 -3.66
N ALA A 231 -20.97 -5.37 -4.11
CA ALA A 231 -19.74 -4.62 -3.95
C ALA A 231 -18.89 -4.68 -5.22
N ALA A 232 -18.17 -3.60 -5.54
CA ALA A 232 -17.18 -3.59 -6.61
C ALA A 232 -15.77 -3.36 -6.05
N ASN A 233 -14.85 -4.25 -6.39
CA ASN A 233 -13.45 -4.15 -5.99
C ASN A 233 -12.72 -3.11 -6.85
N ALA A 234 -12.42 -1.97 -6.26
CA ALA A 234 -11.69 -0.86 -6.87
C ALA A 234 -10.18 -0.86 -6.54
N VAL A 235 -9.67 -1.88 -5.87
CA VAL A 235 -8.23 -2.02 -5.67
C VAL A 235 -7.60 -2.52 -6.96
N GLY A 236 -6.69 -1.71 -7.52
CA GLY A 236 -5.91 -2.09 -8.69
C GLY A 236 -4.88 -3.19 -8.37
N GLY A 237 -4.05 -3.54 -9.35
CA GLY A 237 -2.99 -4.53 -9.19
C GLY A 237 -1.64 -4.04 -9.70
N VAL A 238 -1.31 -2.76 -9.52
CA VAL A 238 -0.07 -2.19 -10.08
C VAL A 238 1.14 -2.81 -9.38
N GLY A 239 1.95 -3.57 -10.12
CA GLY A 239 3.19 -4.20 -9.64
C GLY A 239 2.98 -5.48 -8.81
N ASP A 240 1.89 -5.54 -8.05
CA ASP A 240 1.45 -6.70 -7.26
C ASP A 240 -0.09 -6.79 -7.26
N ILE A 241 -0.60 -7.98 -7.57
CA ILE A 241 -2.03 -8.31 -7.64
C ILE A 241 -2.60 -8.77 -6.29
N THR A 242 -1.74 -9.05 -5.30
CA THR A 242 -2.12 -9.66 -4.02
C THR A 242 -3.15 -8.84 -3.25
N SER A 243 -2.97 -7.51 -3.17
CA SER A 243 -3.92 -6.64 -2.47
C SER A 243 -5.33 -6.71 -3.07
N ARG A 244 -5.42 -6.77 -4.40
CA ARG A 244 -6.70 -6.89 -5.11
C ARG A 244 -7.39 -8.20 -4.80
N ILE A 245 -6.65 -9.31 -4.78
CA ILE A 245 -7.19 -10.64 -4.47
C ILE A 245 -7.72 -10.67 -3.03
N ARG A 246 -6.96 -10.16 -2.07
CA ARG A 246 -7.40 -10.07 -0.66
C ARG A 246 -8.70 -9.29 -0.49
N VAL A 247 -8.89 -8.23 -1.27
CA VAL A 247 -10.12 -7.45 -1.24
C VAL A 247 -11.30 -8.26 -1.79
N PHE A 248 -11.12 -9.00 -2.89
CA PHE A 248 -12.15 -9.92 -3.35
C PHE A 248 -12.49 -10.99 -2.30
N GLU A 249 -11.49 -11.61 -1.67
CA GLU A 249 -11.69 -12.59 -0.62
C GLU A 249 -12.52 -12.02 0.54
N ARG A 250 -12.21 -10.80 0.99
CA ARG A 250 -12.97 -10.10 2.04
C ARG A 250 -14.41 -9.83 1.64
N ILE A 251 -14.62 -9.28 0.44
CA ILE A 251 -15.96 -8.99 -0.09
C ILE A 251 -16.81 -10.26 -0.10
N LEU A 252 -16.28 -11.36 -0.68
CA LEU A 252 -17.00 -12.62 -0.80
C LEU A 252 -17.24 -13.28 0.56
N ALA A 253 -16.26 -13.25 1.46
CA ALA A 253 -16.40 -13.79 2.82
C ALA A 253 -17.47 -13.06 3.64
N SER A 254 -17.72 -11.78 3.35
CA SER A 254 -18.81 -11.00 3.95
C SER A 254 -20.17 -11.20 3.27
N GLY A 255 -20.28 -12.14 2.32
CA GLY A 255 -21.55 -12.50 1.67
C GLY A 255 -21.99 -11.53 0.57
N PHE A 256 -21.10 -10.66 0.10
CA PHE A 256 -21.36 -9.81 -1.06
C PHE A 256 -21.12 -10.56 -2.36
N THR A 257 -21.72 -10.05 -3.42
CA THR A 257 -21.50 -10.45 -4.80
C THR A 257 -20.89 -9.29 -5.58
N CYS A 258 -20.06 -9.62 -6.57
CA CYS A 258 -19.39 -8.64 -7.42
C CYS A 258 -20.05 -8.65 -8.80
N PRO A 259 -20.83 -7.63 -9.18
CA PRO A 259 -21.45 -7.61 -10.49
C PRO A 259 -20.41 -7.49 -11.61
N ILE A 260 -20.81 -7.88 -12.82
CA ILE A 260 -20.07 -7.58 -14.05
C ILE A 260 -20.33 -6.10 -14.39
N LEU A 261 -19.26 -5.33 -14.55
CA LEU A 261 -19.34 -3.89 -14.80
C LEU A 261 -18.77 -3.58 -16.18
N VAL A 262 -19.64 -3.31 -17.15
CA VAL A 262 -19.24 -3.00 -18.55
C VAL A 262 -19.63 -1.57 -18.87
N HIS A 263 -18.64 -0.70 -19.08
CA HIS A 263 -18.91 0.67 -19.48
C HIS A 263 -19.77 0.72 -20.77
N PRO A 264 -20.77 1.61 -20.90
CA PRO A 264 -21.63 1.68 -22.10
C PRO A 264 -20.92 1.97 -23.43
N ARG A 265 -19.70 2.50 -23.35
CA ARG A 265 -18.80 2.74 -24.51
C ARG A 265 -17.84 1.58 -24.80
N ALA A 266 -17.85 0.52 -24.02
CA ALA A 266 -17.14 -0.70 -24.35
C ALA A 266 -17.96 -1.52 -25.35
N THR A 267 -17.29 -2.35 -26.14
CA THR A 267 -17.94 -3.34 -27.00
C THR A 267 -17.61 -4.73 -26.47
N VAL A 268 -18.64 -5.49 -26.14
CA VAL A 268 -18.55 -6.90 -25.75
C VAL A 268 -19.41 -7.68 -26.72
N GLU A 269 -18.80 -8.57 -27.49
CA GLU A 269 -19.51 -9.38 -28.47
C GLU A 269 -20.52 -10.32 -27.79
N PRO A 270 -21.69 -10.60 -28.39
CA PRO A 270 -22.74 -11.40 -27.75
C PRO A 270 -22.33 -12.83 -27.37
N SER A 271 -21.32 -13.39 -28.05
CA SER A 271 -20.78 -14.72 -27.73
C SER A 271 -19.70 -14.71 -26.64
N ALA A 272 -19.18 -13.54 -26.27
CA ALA A 272 -18.22 -13.43 -25.18
C ALA A 272 -18.87 -13.81 -23.84
N ARG A 273 -18.07 -14.39 -22.94
CA ARG A 273 -18.52 -14.78 -21.61
C ARG A 273 -17.68 -14.09 -20.55
N LEU A 274 -18.33 -13.29 -19.72
CA LEU A 274 -17.73 -12.60 -18.59
C LEU A 274 -18.25 -13.24 -17.29
N ALA A 275 -17.35 -13.43 -16.33
CA ALA A 275 -17.69 -13.89 -14.98
C ALA A 275 -17.83 -12.70 -14.01
N ASP A 276 -18.35 -12.98 -12.82
CA ASP A 276 -18.53 -11.99 -11.75
C ASP A 276 -17.25 -11.19 -11.44
N GLY A 277 -17.44 -9.93 -11.03
CA GLY A 277 -16.36 -8.99 -10.68
C GLY A 277 -15.51 -8.51 -11.85
N VAL A 278 -15.79 -8.95 -13.09
CA VAL A 278 -15.14 -8.43 -14.29
C VAL A 278 -15.47 -6.96 -14.50
N GLN A 279 -14.45 -6.18 -14.85
CA GLN A 279 -14.56 -4.75 -15.13
C GLN A 279 -14.08 -4.47 -16.55
N VAL A 280 -14.94 -3.88 -17.39
CA VAL A 280 -14.64 -3.51 -18.77
C VAL A 280 -14.82 -2.01 -18.93
N PHE A 281 -13.71 -1.30 -19.14
CA PHE A 281 -13.62 0.16 -19.14
C PHE A 281 -13.96 0.78 -20.51
N PRO A 282 -14.14 2.12 -20.61
CA PRO A 282 -14.53 2.78 -21.85
C PRO A 282 -13.65 2.42 -23.06
N ASN A 283 -14.29 2.25 -24.22
CA ASN A 283 -13.66 1.94 -25.51
C ASN A 283 -12.86 0.62 -25.54
N ALA A 284 -12.94 -0.22 -24.50
CA ALA A 284 -12.41 -1.57 -24.55
C ALA A 284 -13.23 -2.45 -25.51
N TYR A 285 -12.58 -3.46 -26.10
CA TYR A 285 -13.21 -4.46 -26.95
C TYR A 285 -12.97 -5.86 -26.38
N VAL A 286 -14.05 -6.65 -26.26
CA VAL A 286 -14.00 -8.07 -25.93
C VAL A 286 -14.69 -8.84 -27.06
N GLY A 287 -13.91 -9.57 -27.84
CA GLY A 287 -14.32 -10.20 -29.08
C GLY A 287 -15.06 -11.52 -28.94
N SER A 288 -15.50 -12.06 -30.07
CA SER A 288 -16.30 -13.28 -30.17
C SER A 288 -15.68 -14.47 -29.45
N GLU A 289 -16.50 -15.23 -28.72
CA GLU A 289 -16.09 -16.44 -27.98
C GLU A 289 -14.98 -16.24 -26.94
N ALA A 290 -14.59 -14.98 -26.65
CA ALA A 290 -13.64 -14.68 -25.59
C ALA A 290 -14.23 -15.02 -24.22
N ARG A 291 -13.38 -15.51 -23.31
CA ARG A 291 -13.75 -15.90 -21.96
C ARG A 291 -12.93 -15.09 -20.97
N VAL A 292 -13.61 -14.32 -20.13
CA VAL A 292 -12.99 -13.45 -19.14
C VAL A 292 -13.46 -13.87 -17.76
N SER A 293 -12.54 -14.42 -16.97
CA SER A 293 -12.84 -15.04 -15.69
C SER A 293 -12.91 -14.05 -14.54
N PHE A 294 -13.26 -14.57 -13.35
CA PHE A 294 -13.61 -13.80 -12.17
C PHE A 294 -12.62 -12.67 -11.87
N GLY A 295 -13.16 -11.48 -11.63
CA GLY A 295 -12.37 -10.34 -11.19
C GLY A 295 -11.32 -9.87 -12.20
N ALA A 296 -11.39 -10.21 -13.48
CA ALA A 296 -10.45 -9.64 -14.46
C ALA A 296 -10.75 -8.16 -14.77
N ILE A 297 -9.76 -7.42 -15.26
CA ILE A 297 -9.91 -6.05 -15.77
C ILE A 297 -9.55 -6.03 -17.25
N VAL A 298 -10.44 -5.49 -18.06
CA VAL A 298 -10.17 -5.06 -19.44
C VAL A 298 -10.23 -3.54 -19.44
N ASN A 299 -9.07 -2.90 -19.36
CA ASN A 299 -8.99 -1.47 -19.11
C ASN A 299 -9.25 -0.64 -20.38
N THR A 300 -9.21 0.68 -20.23
CA THR A 300 -9.58 1.66 -21.26
C THR A 300 -8.86 1.40 -22.57
N SER A 301 -9.61 1.28 -23.66
CA SER A 301 -9.09 1.00 -25.01
C SER A 301 -8.25 -0.29 -25.13
N ALA A 302 -8.33 -1.22 -24.19
CA ALA A 302 -7.73 -2.54 -24.33
C ALA A 302 -8.56 -3.41 -25.28
N VAL A 303 -7.89 -4.27 -26.03
CA VAL A 303 -8.50 -5.17 -27.01
C VAL A 303 -8.19 -6.61 -26.61
N VAL A 304 -9.25 -7.36 -26.33
CA VAL A 304 -9.23 -8.82 -26.16
C VAL A 304 -9.93 -9.39 -27.38
N SER A 305 -9.16 -9.91 -28.34
CA SER A 305 -9.72 -10.41 -29.60
C SER A 305 -10.53 -11.71 -29.42
N HIS A 306 -11.00 -12.27 -30.54
CA HIS A 306 -11.76 -13.51 -30.56
C HIS A 306 -10.99 -14.69 -29.93
N ASP A 307 -11.72 -15.65 -29.36
CA ASP A 307 -11.20 -16.90 -28.77
C ASP A 307 -10.19 -16.74 -27.62
N CYS A 308 -9.95 -15.51 -27.15
CA CYS A 308 -9.06 -15.25 -26.02
C CYS A 308 -9.60 -15.84 -24.70
N ARG A 309 -8.68 -16.23 -23.82
CA ARG A 309 -8.99 -16.75 -22.48
C ARG A 309 -8.21 -15.97 -21.43
N LEU A 310 -8.92 -15.23 -20.58
CA LEU A 310 -8.34 -14.56 -19.43
C LEU A 310 -8.79 -15.29 -18.17
N ASP A 311 -7.84 -15.81 -17.40
CA ASP A 311 -8.10 -16.44 -16.11
C ASP A 311 -8.38 -15.40 -15.01
N ALA A 312 -8.67 -15.87 -13.81
CA ALA A 312 -9.10 -15.00 -12.72
C ALA A 312 -8.06 -13.92 -12.40
N TYR A 313 -8.53 -12.74 -12.03
CA TYR A 313 -7.71 -11.60 -11.59
C TYR A 313 -6.76 -11.01 -12.63
N VAL A 314 -6.77 -11.47 -13.88
CA VAL A 314 -5.96 -10.90 -14.96
C VAL A 314 -6.24 -9.40 -15.09
N ASN A 315 -5.20 -8.60 -15.23
CA ASN A 315 -5.30 -7.17 -15.45
C ASN A 315 -4.71 -6.80 -16.80
N VAL A 316 -5.58 -6.48 -17.76
CA VAL A 316 -5.20 -5.94 -19.07
C VAL A 316 -5.22 -4.43 -18.99
N ALA A 317 -4.05 -3.81 -18.87
CA ALA A 317 -3.91 -2.37 -18.68
C ALA A 317 -4.29 -1.56 -19.95
N PRO A 318 -4.45 -0.22 -19.84
CA PRO A 318 -4.92 0.61 -20.94
C PRO A 318 -4.17 0.43 -22.25
N GLY A 319 -4.92 0.32 -23.34
CA GLY A 319 -4.39 0.22 -24.70
C GLY A 319 -3.62 -1.07 -25.03
N ALA A 320 -3.62 -2.09 -24.16
CA ALA A 320 -3.03 -3.37 -24.50
C ALA A 320 -3.88 -4.13 -25.54
N LEU A 321 -3.22 -4.77 -26.50
CA LEU A 321 -3.82 -5.43 -27.66
C LEU A 321 -3.45 -6.93 -27.67
N LEU A 322 -4.43 -7.79 -27.39
CA LEU A 322 -4.30 -9.24 -27.46
C LEU A 322 -4.91 -9.72 -28.78
N ALA A 323 -4.10 -10.35 -29.64
CA ALA A 323 -4.58 -11.00 -30.86
C ALA A 323 -5.46 -12.23 -30.55
N GLY A 324 -6.05 -12.83 -31.59
CA GLY A 324 -6.95 -13.98 -31.43
C GLY A 324 -6.29 -15.19 -30.76
N GLY A 325 -7.07 -15.92 -29.96
CA GLY A 325 -6.62 -17.16 -29.32
C GLY A 325 -5.62 -17.01 -28.17
N VAL A 326 -5.32 -15.78 -27.73
CA VAL A 326 -4.39 -15.55 -26.62
C VAL A 326 -4.95 -16.08 -25.30
N THR A 327 -4.13 -16.82 -24.56
CA THR A 327 -4.44 -17.30 -23.21
C THR A 327 -3.60 -16.56 -22.17
N VAL A 328 -4.21 -16.05 -21.12
CA VAL A 328 -3.55 -15.31 -20.04
C VAL A 328 -3.91 -15.94 -18.71
N GLY A 329 -2.91 -16.48 -18.03
CA GLY A 329 -3.07 -17.19 -16.76
C GLY A 329 -3.36 -16.29 -15.57
N GLU A 330 -3.84 -16.91 -14.49
CA GLU A 330 -4.36 -16.24 -13.29
C GLU A 330 -3.44 -15.15 -12.73
N GLY A 331 -4.01 -14.00 -12.39
CA GLY A 331 -3.33 -12.90 -11.70
C GLY A 331 -2.17 -12.28 -12.48
N THR A 332 -2.12 -12.50 -13.79
CA THR A 332 -1.15 -11.89 -14.69
C THR A 332 -1.44 -10.42 -14.89
N LEU A 333 -0.38 -9.62 -14.95
CA LEU A 333 -0.43 -8.18 -15.17
C LEU A 333 0.12 -7.87 -16.56
N ILE A 334 -0.75 -7.44 -17.48
CA ILE A 334 -0.39 -7.00 -18.83
C ILE A 334 -0.29 -5.48 -18.83
N GLY A 335 0.90 -4.95 -19.09
CA GLY A 335 1.19 -3.53 -19.08
C GLY A 335 0.51 -2.73 -20.19
N MET A 336 0.54 -1.40 -20.05
CA MET A 336 -0.09 -0.48 -21.00
C MET A 336 0.54 -0.60 -22.38
N GLY A 337 -0.26 -0.56 -23.44
CA GLY A 337 0.22 -0.58 -24.82
C GLY A 337 0.97 -1.86 -25.22
N VAL A 338 0.87 -2.94 -24.43
CA VAL A 338 1.45 -4.24 -24.79
C VAL A 338 0.73 -4.79 -26.01
N THR A 339 1.47 -5.48 -26.89
CA THR A 339 0.89 -6.26 -27.98
C THR A 339 1.23 -7.73 -27.79
N ILE A 340 0.27 -8.62 -27.99
CA ILE A 340 0.45 -10.08 -27.88
C ILE A 340 -0.01 -10.74 -29.18
N ASN A 341 0.88 -11.53 -29.79
CA ASN A 341 0.61 -12.27 -31.03
C ASN A 341 -0.45 -13.36 -30.86
N LEU A 342 -1.00 -13.83 -31.99
CA LEU A 342 -2.05 -14.86 -31.96
C LEU A 342 -1.58 -16.13 -31.27
N ASP A 343 -2.52 -16.82 -30.62
CA ASP A 343 -2.34 -18.14 -29.99
C ASP A 343 -1.23 -18.21 -28.92
N VAL A 344 -0.72 -17.07 -28.45
CA VAL A 344 0.30 -17.01 -27.40
C VAL A 344 -0.33 -17.28 -26.04
N THR A 345 0.37 -18.06 -25.22
CA THR A 345 0.06 -18.27 -23.81
C THR A 345 0.99 -17.45 -22.90
N VAL A 346 0.40 -16.57 -22.08
CA VAL A 346 1.09 -15.88 -20.99
C VAL A 346 0.75 -16.58 -19.68
N GLY A 347 1.74 -17.23 -19.07
CA GLY A 347 1.57 -18.01 -17.84
C GLY A 347 1.13 -17.17 -16.65
N ALA A 348 0.50 -17.82 -15.68
CA ALA A 348 -0.04 -17.18 -14.48
C ALA A 348 1.00 -16.33 -13.74
N ARG A 349 0.54 -15.27 -13.06
CA ARG A 349 1.39 -14.36 -12.27
C ARG A 349 2.53 -13.72 -13.05
N ALA A 350 2.53 -13.78 -14.38
CA ALA A 350 3.50 -13.06 -15.18
C ALA A 350 3.27 -11.55 -15.08
N ARG A 351 4.33 -10.78 -15.31
CA ARG A 351 4.30 -9.32 -15.33
C ARG A 351 4.91 -8.86 -16.64
N VAL A 352 4.05 -8.38 -17.53
CA VAL A 352 4.47 -7.83 -18.81
C VAL A 352 4.56 -6.32 -18.69
N GLY A 353 5.77 -5.77 -18.79
CA GLY A 353 6.00 -4.34 -18.72
C GLY A 353 5.34 -3.58 -19.87
N ASN A 354 5.07 -2.29 -19.64
CA ASN A 354 4.43 -1.42 -20.63
C ASN A 354 5.16 -1.44 -21.98
N SER A 355 4.40 -1.35 -23.06
CA SER A 355 4.88 -1.28 -24.44
C SER A 355 5.73 -2.47 -24.90
N ALA A 356 5.66 -3.61 -24.22
CA ALA A 356 6.30 -4.84 -24.67
C ALA A 356 5.53 -5.48 -25.86
N VAL A 357 6.25 -6.23 -26.68
CA VAL A 357 5.71 -7.00 -27.82
C VAL A 357 5.95 -8.48 -27.55
N ILE A 358 4.89 -9.23 -27.30
CA ILE A 358 4.95 -10.66 -26.97
C ILE A 358 4.70 -11.48 -28.23
N LYS A 359 5.74 -12.14 -28.74
CA LYS A 359 5.69 -12.94 -29.96
C LYS A 359 5.59 -14.45 -29.72
N GLN A 360 5.88 -14.91 -28.51
CA GLN A 360 5.82 -16.32 -28.10
C GLN A 360 5.41 -16.43 -26.63
N ASP A 361 5.16 -17.65 -26.18
CA ASP A 361 4.73 -17.96 -24.82
C ASP A 361 5.64 -17.36 -23.75
N VAL A 362 5.01 -16.83 -22.70
CA VAL A 362 5.67 -16.26 -21.54
C VAL A 362 5.49 -17.23 -20.37
N PRO A 363 6.57 -17.72 -19.74
CA PRO A 363 6.45 -18.64 -18.61
C PRO A 363 5.71 -18.04 -17.41
N GLN A 364 5.12 -18.90 -16.59
CA GLN A 364 4.52 -18.52 -15.31
C GLN A 364 5.50 -17.72 -14.45
N GLY A 365 5.03 -16.64 -13.84
CA GLY A 365 5.81 -15.78 -12.94
C GLY A 365 6.91 -14.96 -13.63
N ALA A 366 7.06 -15.06 -14.96
CA ALA A 366 8.08 -14.33 -15.68
C ALA A 366 7.84 -12.82 -15.65
N ILE A 367 8.93 -12.06 -15.73
CA ILE A 367 8.89 -10.60 -15.82
C ILE A 367 9.44 -10.20 -17.19
N VAL A 368 8.57 -9.71 -18.07
CA VAL A 368 8.98 -9.13 -19.35
C VAL A 368 9.20 -7.64 -19.13
N ARG A 369 10.39 -7.14 -19.50
CA ARG A 369 10.74 -5.73 -19.32
C ARG A 369 9.89 -4.83 -20.21
N ALA A 370 9.64 -3.61 -19.74
CA ALA A 370 8.97 -2.60 -20.53
C ALA A 370 9.74 -2.32 -21.84
N GLY A 371 9.00 -2.17 -22.94
CA GLY A 371 9.56 -1.95 -24.28
C GLY A 371 10.29 -3.14 -24.92
N ALA A 372 10.34 -4.30 -24.27
CA ALA A 372 11.02 -5.47 -24.81
C ALA A 372 10.18 -6.16 -25.90
N VAL A 373 10.87 -6.81 -26.84
CA VAL A 373 10.27 -7.86 -27.67
C VAL A 373 10.55 -9.19 -26.99
N TRP A 374 9.55 -10.06 -26.85
CA TRP A 374 9.66 -11.37 -26.20
C TRP A 374 9.45 -12.51 -27.20
N PRO A 375 10.33 -13.54 -27.22
CA PRO A 375 11.58 -13.63 -26.47
C PRO A 375 12.62 -12.61 -27.01
N LEU A 376 13.65 -12.35 -26.20
CA LEU A 376 14.75 -11.45 -26.54
C LEU A 376 15.57 -11.95 -27.73
#